data_AF-A0AA42CGX3-F1
#
_entry.id   AF-A0AA42CGX3-F1
#
_cell.length_a   1.000
_cell.length_b   1.000
_cell.length_c   1.000
_cell.angle_alpha   90.00
_cell.angle_beta   90.00
_cell.angle_gamma   90.00
#
_symmetry.space_group_name_H-M   'P 1'
#
loop_
_entity.id
_entity.type
_entity.pdbx_description
1 polymer ?
#
loop_
_entity_poly.entity_id
_entity_poly.type
_entity_poly.pdbx_seq_one_letter_code
_entity_poly.pdbx_strand_id
1 'polypeptide(L)'
;MTILLLSWLRQQPSIEIRYHLKAADAAKRVTVSKGLLAFGGSRAEPWPFTALPWSAGPMQMLLIIQLLFLLTLANGAPVIARKILGNRFAAPLDGGLVLPDGHPLFGASKTIRGIVAAVLATAAGAQLIGLGWQTGCLAGAAAMVGDLFSSFCKRRMDLPPSSRATGLDQIPESLFPLLACRLVLPVTVADIVACVVIFLVGEILLSRILYRLHVRERPY
;
A
#
# COMPACT_ATOMS: atom_id res chain seq x y z
N MET A 1 -31.24 -35.59 -8.94
CA MET A 1 -30.73 -34.21 -9.16
C MET A 1 -30.25 -33.96 -10.60
N THR A 2 -29.93 -35.00 -11.38
CA THR A 2 -29.40 -34.87 -12.76
C THR A 2 -30.47 -34.73 -13.86
N ILE A 3 -31.70 -35.21 -13.64
CA ILE A 3 -32.78 -35.14 -14.64
C ILE A 3 -33.40 -33.74 -14.75
N LEU A 4 -33.47 -33.01 -13.64
CA LEU A 4 -34.00 -31.64 -13.62
C LEU A 4 -33.06 -30.63 -14.30
N LEU A 5 -31.75 -30.84 -14.22
CA LEU A 5 -30.76 -29.96 -14.89
C LEU A 5 -30.81 -30.12 -16.42
N LEU A 6 -31.00 -31.35 -16.90
CA LEU A 6 -31.10 -31.64 -18.34
C LEU A 6 -32.43 -31.17 -18.93
N SER A 7 -33.52 -31.21 -18.17
CA SER A 7 -34.81 -30.64 -18.60
C SER A 7 -34.77 -29.11 -18.68
N TRP A 8 -34.00 -28.45 -17.81
CA TRP A 8 -33.83 -26.99 -17.83
C TRP A 8 -32.93 -26.53 -18.99
N LEU A 9 -31.84 -27.24 -19.27
CA LEU A 9 -30.96 -26.95 -20.41
C LEU A 9 -31.67 -27.14 -21.77
N ARG A 10 -32.68 -28.02 -21.84
CA ARG A 10 -33.46 -28.27 -23.07
C ARG A 10 -34.54 -27.22 -23.36
N GLN A 11 -34.88 -26.36 -22.39
CA GLN A 11 -35.89 -25.31 -22.53
C GLN A 11 -35.30 -23.92 -22.82
N GLN A 12 -33.99 -23.80 -22.96
CA GLN A 12 -33.35 -22.55 -23.37
C GLN A 12 -33.61 -22.32 -24.87
N PRO A 13 -34.22 -21.19 -25.28
CA PRO A 13 -34.47 -20.90 -26.68
C PRO A 13 -33.13 -20.77 -27.42
N SER A 14 -32.94 -21.57 -28.47
CA SER A 14 -31.80 -21.46 -29.38
C SER A 14 -31.83 -20.09 -30.05
N ILE A 15 -30.82 -19.26 -29.76
CA ILE A 15 -30.62 -17.96 -30.41
C ILE A 15 -30.24 -18.24 -31.86
N GLU A 16 -31.21 -18.14 -32.76
CA GLU A 16 -31.00 -18.17 -34.20
C GLU A 16 -30.36 -16.82 -34.61
N ILE A 17 -29.03 -16.78 -34.73
CA ILE A 17 -28.34 -15.60 -35.28
C ILE A 17 -28.54 -15.62 -36.79
N ARG A 18 -29.61 -14.97 -37.25
CA ARG A 18 -29.88 -14.75 -38.67
C ARG A 18 -29.02 -13.59 -39.17
N TYR A 19 -27.90 -13.89 -39.83
CA TYR A 19 -27.08 -12.89 -40.52
C TYR A 19 -27.81 -12.41 -41.79
N HIS A 20 -28.46 -11.24 -41.71
CA HIS A 20 -28.79 -10.47 -42.91
C HIS A 20 -27.71 -9.40 -43.13
N LEU A 21 -26.73 -9.74 -43.97
CA LEU A 21 -25.87 -8.77 -44.63
C LEU A 21 -26.73 -7.96 -45.62
N LYS A 22 -26.88 -6.66 -45.37
CA LYS A 22 -27.07 -5.67 -46.43
C LYS A 22 -26.27 -4.42 -46.07
N ALA A 23 -25.25 -4.18 -46.91
CA ALA A 23 -24.50 -2.94 -46.96
C ALA A 23 -25.42 -1.75 -47.27
N ALA A 24 -25.13 -0.62 -46.64
CA ALA A 24 -25.07 0.72 -47.23
C ALA A 24 -25.41 1.80 -46.19
N ASP A 25 -24.38 2.61 -45.92
CA ASP A 25 -24.46 4.06 -45.80
C ASP A 25 -25.19 4.80 -44.68
N ALA A 26 -24.50 5.88 -44.31
CA ALA A 26 -25.01 7.17 -43.84
C ALA A 26 -25.43 7.28 -42.37
N ALA A 27 -24.45 7.75 -41.58
CA ALA A 27 -24.57 8.88 -40.66
C ALA A 27 -25.99 9.21 -40.19
N LYS A 28 -26.35 8.78 -38.98
CA LYS A 28 -27.40 9.43 -38.19
C LYS A 28 -27.12 9.22 -36.71
N ARG A 29 -27.10 10.34 -35.98
CA ARG A 29 -27.09 10.43 -34.52
C ARG A 29 -28.17 9.50 -33.97
N VAL A 30 -27.78 8.55 -33.12
CA VAL A 30 -28.73 7.75 -32.34
C VAL A 30 -28.61 8.21 -30.90
N THR A 31 -29.51 9.13 -30.56
CA THR A 31 -29.98 9.37 -29.20
C THR A 31 -30.55 8.04 -28.68
N VAL A 32 -29.85 7.38 -27.76
CA VAL A 32 -30.38 6.19 -27.10
C VAL A 32 -31.36 6.65 -26.03
N SER A 33 -32.62 6.43 -26.35
CA SER A 33 -33.81 6.58 -25.51
C SER A 33 -33.61 5.97 -24.11
N LYS A 34 -33.83 6.81 -23.09
CA LYS A 34 -34.21 6.37 -21.74
C LYS A 34 -35.60 5.76 -21.83
N GLY A 35 -35.72 4.46 -21.58
CA GLY A 35 -36.99 3.87 -21.17
C GLY A 35 -37.29 2.52 -21.82
N LEU A 36 -36.85 1.44 -21.17
CA LEU A 36 -37.70 0.27 -20.92
C LEU A 36 -37.07 -0.60 -19.82
N LEU A 37 -37.81 -0.74 -18.71
CA LEU A 37 -37.70 -1.74 -17.62
C LEU A 37 -36.50 -1.54 -16.66
N ALA A 38 -36.52 -0.74 -15.59
CA ALA A 38 -37.57 -0.46 -14.62
C ALA A 38 -38.25 -1.73 -14.06
N PHE A 39 -37.47 -2.54 -13.35
CA PHE A 39 -37.95 -3.47 -12.34
C PHE A 39 -37.10 -3.28 -11.07
N GLY A 40 -37.75 -2.98 -9.94
CA GLY A 40 -37.15 -2.97 -8.61
C GLY A 40 -36.66 -1.60 -8.15
N GLY A 41 -37.50 -0.91 -7.37
CA GLY A 41 -37.16 0.34 -6.73
C GLY A 41 -36.14 0.16 -5.60
N SER A 42 -34.93 0.61 -5.85
CA SER A 42 -34.11 1.39 -4.94
C SER A 42 -33.19 2.20 -5.84
N ARG A 43 -32.97 3.48 -5.52
CA ARG A 43 -32.02 4.31 -6.27
C ARG A 43 -30.71 3.54 -6.29
N ALA A 44 -30.28 3.11 -7.48
CA ALA A 44 -28.90 2.72 -7.68
C ALA A 44 -28.10 4.00 -7.49
N GLU A 45 -27.73 4.28 -6.24
CA GLU A 45 -26.71 5.25 -5.90
C GLU A 45 -25.53 4.92 -6.83
N PRO A 46 -25.08 5.84 -7.69
CA PRO A 46 -23.92 5.59 -8.50
C PRO A 46 -22.78 5.20 -7.56
N TRP A 47 -22.15 4.05 -7.84
CA TRP A 47 -20.94 3.58 -7.19
C TRP A 47 -20.04 4.78 -6.81
N PRO A 48 -19.58 4.93 -5.56
CA PRO A 48 -18.97 6.17 -5.08
C PRO A 48 -17.62 6.50 -5.73
N PHE A 49 -17.18 5.72 -6.71
CA PHE A 49 -15.85 5.78 -7.30
C PHE A 49 -15.77 6.54 -8.63
N THR A 50 -16.89 7.04 -9.18
CA THR A 50 -16.90 7.76 -10.47
C THR A 50 -16.58 9.26 -10.38
N ALA A 51 -16.24 9.77 -9.19
CA ALA A 51 -15.68 11.10 -9.03
C ALA A 51 -14.63 11.07 -7.91
N LEU A 52 -13.45 10.54 -8.19
CA LEU A 52 -12.25 11.01 -7.51
C LEU A 52 -11.67 12.11 -8.41
N PRO A 53 -12.00 13.38 -8.18
CA PRO A 53 -11.18 14.40 -8.78
C PRO A 53 -9.79 14.20 -8.19
N TRP A 54 -8.79 14.57 -8.95
CA TRP A 54 -7.45 14.89 -8.43
C TRP A 54 -7.52 16.13 -7.51
N SER A 55 -8.63 16.32 -6.80
CA SER A 55 -8.98 17.49 -6.03
C SER A 55 -8.00 17.62 -4.89
N ALA A 56 -7.42 18.82 -4.81
CA ALA A 56 -7.06 19.46 -3.55
C ALA A 56 -8.31 19.52 -2.64
N GLY A 57 -8.73 18.36 -2.12
CA GLY A 57 -9.63 18.31 -0.97
C GLY A 57 -8.92 18.95 0.22
N PRO A 58 -9.67 19.51 1.19
CA PRO A 58 -9.06 20.04 2.40
C PRO A 58 -8.26 18.93 3.10
N MET A 59 -7.15 19.31 3.74
CA MET A 59 -6.32 18.36 4.47
C MET A 59 -7.14 17.66 5.56
N GLN A 60 -6.98 16.34 5.65
CA GLN A 60 -7.74 15.51 6.57
C GLN A 60 -6.91 15.20 7.80
N MET A 61 -7.01 16.07 8.81
CA MET A 61 -6.17 15.97 10.02
C MET A 61 -6.24 14.61 10.72
N LEU A 62 -7.43 14.03 10.84
CA LEU A 62 -7.59 12.71 11.45
C LEU A 62 -6.86 11.62 10.64
N LEU A 63 -7.00 11.66 9.31
CA LEU A 63 -6.38 10.68 8.42
C LEU A 63 -4.85 10.81 8.43
N ILE A 64 -4.33 12.04 8.47
CA ILE A 64 -2.89 12.31 8.63
C ILE A 64 -2.37 11.66 9.91
N ILE A 65 -3.05 11.85 11.05
CA ILE A 65 -2.65 11.27 12.33
C ILE A 65 -2.68 9.73 12.27
N GLN A 66 -3.75 9.15 11.71
CA GLN A 66 -3.87 7.71 11.56
C GLN A 66 -2.77 7.12 10.65
N LEU A 67 -2.44 7.78 9.54
CA LEU A 67 -1.38 7.35 8.63
C LEU A 67 0.00 7.47 9.27
N LEU A 68 0.29 8.57 9.96
CA LEU A 68 1.54 8.75 10.72
C LEU A 68 1.70 7.69 11.81
N PHE A 69 0.61 7.31 12.48
CA PHE A 69 0.61 6.21 13.43
C PHE A 69 0.99 4.88 12.77
N LEU A 70 0.40 4.55 11.61
CA LEU A 70 0.77 3.33 10.87
C LEU A 70 2.22 3.36 10.37
N LEU A 71 2.71 4.51 9.89
CA LEU A 71 4.13 4.69 9.51
C LEU A 71 5.06 4.44 10.69
N THR A 72 4.70 4.95 11.87
CA THR A 72 5.47 4.74 13.10
C THR A 72 5.51 3.26 13.49
N LEU A 73 4.37 2.56 13.39
CA LEU A 73 4.31 1.12 13.66
C LEU A 73 5.14 0.32 12.65
N ALA A 74 5.03 0.62 11.36
CA ALA A 74 5.74 -0.10 10.30
C ALA A 74 7.26 -0.05 10.48
N ASN A 75 7.79 1.13 10.81
CA ASN A 75 9.24 1.35 10.95
C ASN A 75 9.76 0.97 12.35
N GLY A 76 8.93 1.11 13.39
CA GLY A 76 9.29 0.77 14.77
C GLY A 76 9.22 -0.74 15.08
N ALA A 77 8.25 -1.47 14.51
CA ALA A 77 8.02 -2.87 14.82
C ALA A 77 9.22 -3.79 14.53
N PRO A 78 9.97 -3.67 13.41
CA PRO A 78 11.19 -4.45 13.19
C PRO A 78 12.25 -4.26 14.28
N VAL A 79 12.40 -3.04 14.78
CA VAL A 79 13.37 -2.69 15.84
C VAL A 79 12.94 -3.32 17.16
N ILE A 80 11.66 -3.22 17.51
CA ILE A 80 11.10 -3.85 18.72
C ILE A 80 11.21 -5.38 18.64
N ALA A 81 10.85 -5.97 17.50
CA ALA A 81 10.97 -7.40 17.27
C ALA A 81 12.41 -7.89 17.43
N ARG A 82 13.40 -7.12 16.95
CA ARG A 82 14.82 -7.41 17.19
C ARG A 82 15.18 -7.38 18.67
N LYS A 83 14.69 -6.40 19.43
CA LYS A 83 14.96 -6.31 20.88
C LYS A 83 14.35 -7.46 21.68
N ILE A 84 13.13 -7.88 21.33
CA ILE A 84 12.41 -8.94 22.05
C ILE A 84 12.92 -10.33 21.67
N LEU A 85 13.14 -10.59 20.37
CA LEU A 85 13.46 -11.93 19.87
C LEU A 85 14.96 -12.19 19.70
N GLY A 86 15.81 -11.16 19.84
CA GLY A 86 17.26 -11.28 19.72
C GLY A 86 17.69 -11.84 18.36
N ASN A 87 18.38 -12.98 18.36
CA ASN A 87 18.82 -13.68 17.14
C ASN A 87 17.80 -14.68 16.59
N ARG A 88 16.67 -14.91 17.28
CA ARG A 88 15.64 -15.82 16.78
C ARG A 88 14.98 -15.24 15.52
N PHE A 89 14.83 -16.08 14.50
CA PHE A 89 14.26 -15.72 13.20
C PHE A 89 14.95 -14.53 12.52
N ALA A 90 16.24 -14.32 12.80
CA ALA A 90 17.02 -13.21 12.25
C ALA A 90 17.61 -13.51 10.85
N ALA A 91 17.03 -14.46 10.11
CA ALA A 91 17.48 -14.80 8.76
C ALA A 91 17.40 -13.56 7.84
N PRO A 92 18.50 -13.19 7.17
CA PRO A 92 18.49 -12.15 6.15
C PRO A 92 17.49 -12.48 5.05
N LEU A 93 16.74 -11.48 4.59
CA LEU A 93 15.76 -11.65 3.53
C LEU A 93 16.40 -12.06 2.21
N ASP A 94 17.59 -11.53 1.91
CA ASP A 94 18.35 -11.83 0.70
C ASP A 94 19.18 -13.12 0.79
N GLY A 95 19.15 -13.83 1.92
CA GLY A 95 19.95 -15.03 2.13
C GLY A 95 21.46 -14.81 2.03
N GLY A 96 21.94 -13.57 2.11
CA GLY A 96 23.36 -13.23 1.89
C GLY A 96 23.76 -13.12 0.41
N LEU A 97 22.79 -12.99 -0.51
CA LEU A 97 23.05 -12.79 -1.93
C LEU A 97 23.92 -11.54 -2.18
N VAL A 98 25.03 -11.74 -2.90
CA VAL A 98 25.92 -10.69 -3.39
C VAL A 98 25.73 -10.54 -4.90
N LEU A 99 25.56 -9.30 -5.37
CA LEU A 99 25.37 -8.99 -6.78
C LEU A 99 26.72 -8.86 -7.52
N PRO A 100 26.73 -8.80 -8.87
CA PRO A 100 27.97 -8.72 -9.66
C PRO A 100 28.86 -7.50 -9.36
N ASP A 101 28.30 -6.47 -8.72
CA ASP A 101 29.03 -5.29 -8.26
C ASP A 101 29.76 -5.49 -6.93
N GLY A 102 29.70 -6.69 -6.34
CA GLY A 102 30.38 -7.04 -5.09
C GLY A 102 29.62 -6.63 -3.82
N HIS A 103 28.45 -6.00 -3.95
CA HIS A 103 27.65 -5.57 -2.81
C HIS A 103 26.44 -6.49 -2.58
N PRO A 104 25.97 -6.68 -1.33
CA PRO A 104 24.78 -7.49 -1.06
C PRO A 104 23.52 -6.88 -1.70
N LEU A 105 22.48 -7.69 -1.89
CA LEU A 105 21.22 -7.21 -2.46
C LEU A 105 20.56 -6.16 -1.54
N PHE A 106 20.33 -6.50 -0.27
CA PHE A 106 19.75 -5.59 0.73
C PHE A 106 20.69 -5.43 1.94
N GLY A 107 21.30 -6.52 2.38
CA GLY A 107 22.18 -6.61 3.54
C GLY A 107 21.53 -7.28 4.75
N ALA A 108 22.36 -7.81 5.65
CA ALA A 108 21.95 -8.69 6.75
C ALA A 108 20.97 -8.08 7.78
N SER A 109 20.79 -6.75 7.78
CA SER A 109 19.84 -6.08 8.68
C SER A 109 18.38 -6.20 8.25
N LYS A 110 18.11 -6.53 6.97
CA LYS A 110 16.76 -6.74 6.44
C LYS A 110 16.37 -8.20 6.65
N THR A 111 15.46 -8.45 7.58
CA THR A 111 15.13 -9.82 8.04
C THR A 111 13.65 -10.14 7.78
N ILE A 112 13.36 -11.42 7.55
CA ILE A 112 11.97 -11.90 7.37
C ILE A 112 11.13 -11.57 8.61
N ARG A 113 11.68 -11.77 9.81
CA ARG A 113 11.02 -11.39 11.07
C ARG A 113 10.64 -9.91 11.12
N GLY A 114 11.53 -9.03 10.66
CA GLY A 114 11.26 -7.59 10.64
C GLY A 114 10.04 -7.28 9.78
N ILE A 115 10.00 -7.83 8.56
CA ILE A 115 8.88 -7.66 7.62
C ILE A 115 7.57 -8.18 8.21
N VAL A 116 7.58 -9.41 8.73
CA VAL A 116 6.39 -10.01 9.34
C VAL A 116 5.91 -9.18 10.53
N ALA A 117 6.81 -8.73 11.40
CA ALA A 117 6.47 -7.89 12.54
C ALA A 117 5.84 -6.55 12.11
N ALA A 118 6.39 -5.89 11.09
CA ALA A 118 5.83 -4.66 10.56
C ALA A 118 4.41 -4.84 10.02
N VAL A 119 4.19 -5.86 9.18
CA VAL A 119 2.87 -6.14 8.58
C VAL A 119 1.84 -6.49 9.64
N LEU A 120 2.18 -7.35 10.61
CA LEU A 120 1.25 -7.73 11.67
C LEU A 120 0.94 -6.57 12.62
N ALA A 121 1.95 -5.79 13.01
CA ALA A 121 1.75 -4.64 13.90
C ALA A 121 0.88 -3.57 13.25
N THR A 122 1.13 -3.27 11.96
CA THR A 122 0.31 -2.30 11.21
C THR A 122 -1.10 -2.80 10.95
N ALA A 123 -1.29 -4.09 10.64
CA ALA A 123 -2.61 -4.69 10.50
C ALA A 123 -3.43 -4.56 11.79
N ALA A 124 -2.85 -4.93 12.93
CA ALA A 124 -3.49 -4.79 14.24
C ALA A 124 -3.75 -3.31 14.57
N GLY A 125 -2.75 -2.44 14.36
CA GLY A 125 -2.87 -1.00 14.60
C GLY A 125 -3.99 -0.36 13.78
N ALA A 126 -4.07 -0.67 12.48
CA ALA A 126 -5.10 -0.16 11.58
C ALA A 126 -6.50 -0.64 11.99
N GLN A 127 -6.63 -1.89 12.43
CA GLN A 127 -7.89 -2.42 12.95
C GLN A 127 -8.35 -1.67 14.21
N LEU A 128 -7.42 -1.34 15.11
CA LEU A 128 -7.72 -0.63 16.37
C LEU A 128 -8.16 0.82 16.14
N ILE A 129 -7.60 1.50 15.14
CA ILE A 129 -7.92 2.90 14.83
C ILE A 129 -9.04 3.05 13.78
N GLY A 130 -9.69 1.95 13.39
CA GLY A 130 -10.86 1.97 12.50
C GLY A 130 -10.57 2.04 11.00
N LEU A 131 -9.32 1.82 10.56
CA LEU A 131 -8.95 1.78 9.13
C LEU A 131 -9.08 0.37 8.49
N GLY A 132 -9.30 -0.65 9.32
CA GLY A 132 -9.37 -2.05 8.90
C GLY A 132 -7.99 -2.70 8.73
N TRP A 133 -7.89 -3.98 9.08
CA TRP A 133 -6.62 -4.71 9.06
C TRP A 133 -5.99 -4.80 7.66
N GLN A 134 -6.80 -4.82 6.60
CA GLN A 134 -6.34 -4.88 5.21
C GLN A 134 -5.52 -3.63 4.84
N THR A 135 -5.98 -2.45 5.26
CA THR A 135 -5.27 -1.18 5.08
C THR A 135 -3.94 -1.21 5.82
N GLY A 136 -3.93 -1.75 7.04
CA GLY A 136 -2.71 -1.95 7.81
C GLY A 136 -1.73 -2.88 7.13
N CYS A 137 -2.18 -4.05 6.64
CA CYS A 137 -1.34 -4.97 5.87
C CYS A 137 -0.73 -4.30 4.63
N LEU A 138 -1.54 -3.54 3.89
CA LEU A 138 -1.09 -2.80 2.70
C LEU A 138 -0.03 -1.77 3.07
N ALA A 139 -0.29 -0.96 4.11
CA ALA A 139 0.65 0.05 4.59
C ALA A 139 1.96 -0.59 5.08
N GLY A 140 1.90 -1.64 5.90
CA GLY A 140 3.07 -2.35 6.41
C GLY A 140 3.89 -2.97 5.29
N ALA A 141 3.25 -3.65 4.34
CA ALA A 141 3.96 -4.26 3.20
C ALA A 141 4.63 -3.20 2.31
N ALA A 142 3.92 -2.13 1.97
CA ALA A 142 4.46 -1.06 1.16
C ALA A 142 5.59 -0.29 1.86
N ALA A 143 5.52 -0.10 3.18
CA ALA A 143 6.60 0.46 3.98
C ALA A 143 7.85 -0.42 3.93
N MET A 144 7.69 -1.75 4.05
CA MET A 144 8.80 -2.69 3.93
C MET A 144 9.40 -2.69 2.52
N VAL A 145 8.59 -2.52 1.47
CA VAL A 145 9.11 -2.31 0.10
C VAL A 145 9.94 -1.02 0.02
N GLY A 146 9.49 0.07 0.64
CA GLY A 146 10.24 1.32 0.74
C GLY A 146 11.60 1.13 1.43
N ASP A 147 11.59 0.48 2.60
CA ASP A 147 12.81 0.19 3.37
C ASP A 147 13.81 -0.71 2.59
N LEU A 148 13.30 -1.71 1.86
CA LEU A 148 14.11 -2.56 1.00
C LEU A 148 14.66 -1.80 -0.20
N PHE A 149 13.86 -0.92 -0.80
CA PHE A 149 14.29 -0.06 -1.91
C PHE A 149 15.44 0.86 -1.47
N SER A 150 15.29 1.56 -0.34
CA SER A 150 16.36 2.38 0.23
C SER A 150 17.61 1.55 0.53
N SER A 151 17.44 0.36 1.09
CA SER A 151 18.56 -0.55 1.37
C SER A 151 19.28 -0.98 0.10
N PHE A 152 18.55 -1.34 -0.95
CA PHE A 152 19.10 -1.67 -2.26
C PHE A 152 19.90 -0.50 -2.84
N CYS A 153 19.31 0.71 -2.90
CA CYS A 153 19.99 1.91 -3.40
C CYS A 153 21.27 2.20 -2.62
N LYS A 154 21.23 2.09 -1.28
CA LYS A 154 22.42 2.26 -0.43
C LYS A 154 23.53 1.27 -0.78
N ARG A 155 23.21 0.01 -1.11
CA ARG A 155 24.22 -0.99 -1.53
C ARG A 155 24.83 -0.67 -2.88
N ARG A 156 24.05 -0.14 -3.83
CA ARG A 156 24.56 0.31 -5.14
C ARG A 156 25.46 1.55 -5.04
N MET A 157 25.35 2.29 -3.94
CA MET A 157 26.18 3.46 -3.64
C MET A 157 27.38 3.14 -2.71
N ASP A 158 27.71 1.86 -2.50
CA ASP A 158 28.76 1.39 -1.58
C ASP A 158 28.62 1.94 -0.14
N LEU A 159 27.38 2.13 0.32
CA LEU A 159 27.14 2.49 1.71
C LEU A 159 27.03 1.22 2.56
N PRO A 160 27.66 1.14 3.75
CA PRO A 160 27.66 -0.07 4.56
C PRO A 160 26.27 -0.39 5.15
N PRO A 161 25.95 -1.67 5.43
CA PRO A 161 24.71 -2.06 6.08
C PRO A 161 24.49 -1.29 7.38
N SER A 162 23.25 -0.86 7.62
CA SER A 162 22.87 -0.02 8.77
C SER A 162 23.46 1.40 8.77
N SER A 163 24.11 1.84 7.68
CA SER A 163 24.33 3.27 7.48
C SER A 163 22.99 4.00 7.35
N ARG A 164 22.91 5.18 7.97
CA ARG A 164 21.81 6.10 7.74
C ARG A 164 22.10 6.88 6.45
N ALA A 165 21.11 6.97 5.57
CA ALA A 165 21.10 7.92 4.47
C ALA A 165 19.84 8.81 4.61
N THR A 166 20.01 9.98 5.24
CA THR A 166 18.91 10.92 5.46
C THR A 166 18.28 11.33 4.11
N GLY A 167 16.96 11.36 4.05
CA GLY A 167 16.18 11.51 2.83
C GLY A 167 15.97 10.16 2.13
N LEU A 168 17.05 9.46 1.78
CA LEU A 168 16.95 8.18 1.04
C LEU A 168 16.24 7.09 1.85
N ASP A 169 16.37 7.08 3.17
CA ASP A 169 15.65 6.14 4.03
C ASP A 169 14.21 6.61 4.27
N GLN A 170 14.03 7.85 4.74
CA GLN A 170 12.72 8.32 5.21
C GLN A 170 11.70 8.54 4.08
N ILE A 171 12.13 8.97 2.89
CA ILE A 171 11.20 9.29 1.80
C ILE A 171 10.54 8.02 1.28
N PRO A 172 11.25 6.95 0.87
CA PRO A 172 10.60 5.71 0.42
C PRO A 172 9.78 5.02 1.52
N GLU A 173 10.29 4.99 2.76
CA GLU A 173 9.61 4.40 3.93
C GLU A 173 8.26 5.07 4.26
N SER A 174 8.09 6.36 3.91
CA SER A 174 6.84 7.09 4.10
C SER A 174 6.01 7.21 2.82
N LEU A 175 6.63 7.49 1.69
CA LEU A 175 5.94 7.76 0.42
C LEU A 175 5.25 6.50 -0.13
N PHE A 176 5.92 5.35 -0.14
CA PHE A 176 5.36 4.12 -0.71
C PHE A 176 4.09 3.66 0.00
N PRO A 177 4.05 3.56 1.35
CA PRO A 177 2.81 3.20 2.04
C PRO A 177 1.70 4.25 1.88
N LEU A 178 2.03 5.55 1.82
CA LEU A 178 1.03 6.59 1.57
C LEU A 178 0.42 6.48 0.16
N LEU A 179 1.24 6.21 -0.85
CA LEU A 179 0.77 5.96 -2.22
C LEU A 179 -0.08 4.69 -2.30
N ALA A 180 0.30 3.63 -1.58
CA ALA A 180 -0.49 2.40 -1.51
C ALA A 180 -1.85 2.65 -0.81
N CYS A 181 -1.85 3.32 0.34
CA CYS A 181 -3.06 3.67 1.08
C CYS A 181 -4.01 4.55 0.26
N ARG A 182 -3.50 5.41 -0.64
CA ARG A 182 -4.33 6.22 -1.55
C ARG A 182 -5.24 5.37 -2.44
N LEU A 183 -4.93 4.10 -2.69
CA LEU A 183 -5.76 3.21 -3.49
C LEU A 183 -7.06 2.79 -2.77
N VAL A 184 -7.08 2.87 -1.44
CA VAL A 184 -8.17 2.35 -0.60
C VAL A 184 -8.73 3.39 0.37
N LEU A 185 -8.04 4.52 0.56
CA LEU A 185 -8.42 5.64 1.42
C LEU A 185 -8.45 6.94 0.60
N PRO A 186 -9.29 7.92 0.97
CA PRO A 186 -9.40 9.21 0.29
C PRO A 186 -8.23 10.15 0.64
N VAL A 187 -6.98 9.70 0.48
CA VAL A 187 -5.77 10.46 0.79
C VAL A 187 -5.48 11.48 -0.31
N THR A 188 -5.43 12.77 0.02
CA THR A 188 -5.11 13.83 -0.94
C THR A 188 -3.59 13.93 -1.17
N VAL A 189 -3.16 14.65 -2.22
CA VAL A 189 -1.71 14.89 -2.43
C VAL A 189 -1.12 15.72 -1.30
N ALA A 190 -1.89 16.68 -0.77
CA ALA A 190 -1.48 17.50 0.36
C ALA A 190 -1.25 16.65 1.63
N ASP A 191 -2.15 15.70 1.91
CA ASP A 191 -1.98 14.78 3.05
C ASP A 191 -0.70 13.95 2.91
N ILE A 192 -0.39 13.45 1.70
CA ILE A 192 0.84 12.69 1.44
C ILE A 192 2.07 13.56 1.71
N VAL A 193 2.12 14.76 1.11
CA VAL A 193 3.24 15.69 1.29
C VAL A 193 3.43 16.03 2.78
N ALA A 194 2.32 16.35 3.47
CA ALA A 194 2.35 16.64 4.90
C ALA A 194 2.88 15.45 5.72
N CYS A 195 2.38 14.24 5.49
CA CYS A 195 2.84 13.04 6.17
C CYS A 195 4.33 12.76 5.93
N VAL A 196 4.81 12.87 4.68
CA VAL A 196 6.23 12.66 4.34
C VAL A 196 7.12 13.67 5.06
N VAL A 197 6.74 14.96 5.04
CA VAL A 197 7.50 16.02 5.72
C VAL A 197 7.50 15.81 7.24
N ILE A 198 6.33 15.54 7.83
CA ILE A 198 6.21 15.30 9.28
C ILE A 198 7.02 14.06 9.69
N PHE A 199 6.95 12.97 8.92
CA PHE A 199 7.70 11.75 9.20
C PHE A 199 9.22 11.98 9.10
N LEU A 200 9.68 12.66 8.05
CA LEU A 200 11.09 13.03 7.88
C LEU A 200 11.63 13.86 9.05
N VAL A 201 10.90 14.92 9.43
CA VAL A 201 11.27 15.78 10.56
C VAL A 201 11.21 14.98 11.86
N GLY A 202 10.18 14.17 12.05
CA GLY A 202 9.98 13.31 13.21
C GLY A 202 11.13 12.35 13.43
N GLU A 203 11.59 11.64 12.40
CA GLU A 203 12.74 10.72 12.45
C GLU A 203 14.03 11.45 12.84
N ILE A 204 14.27 12.65 12.29
CA ILE A 204 15.44 13.47 12.62
C ILE A 204 15.38 13.94 14.08
N LEU A 205 14.22 14.38 14.56
CA LEU A 205 14.05 14.83 15.95
C LEU A 205 14.17 13.66 16.94
N LEU A 206 13.52 12.53 16.63
CA LEU A 206 13.55 11.34 17.45
C LEU A 206 14.97 10.80 17.59
N SER A 207 15.77 10.82 16.51
CA SER A 207 17.17 10.40 16.61
C SER A 207 17.99 11.29 17.54
N ARG A 208 17.76 12.62 17.50
CA ARG A 208 18.44 13.57 18.40
C ARG A 208 18.03 13.35 19.85
N ILE A 209 16.77 13.09 20.12
CA ILE A 209 16.26 12.82 21.47
C ILE A 209 16.84 11.51 22.00
N LEU A 210 16.80 10.43 21.21
CA LEU A 210 17.33 9.12 21.63
C LEU A 210 18.84 9.14 21.86
N TYR A 211 19.57 9.96 21.11
CA TYR A 211 20.98 10.22 21.38
C TYR A 211 21.20 10.96 22.70
N ARG A 212 20.42 12.01 22.98
CA ARG A 212 20.50 12.73 24.27
C ARG A 212 20.15 11.84 25.46
N LEU A 213 19.30 10.85 25.26
CA LEU A 213 18.95 9.85 26.27
C LEU A 213 19.95 8.68 26.36
N HIS A 214 21.08 8.74 25.64
CA HIS A 214 22.12 7.69 25.58
C HIS A 214 21.61 6.29 25.16
N VAL A 215 20.45 6.21 24.52
CA VAL A 215 19.91 4.95 23.98
C VAL A 215 20.53 4.63 22.61
N ARG A 216 21.10 5.64 21.93
CA ARG A 216 21.88 5.50 20.69
C ARG A 216 23.26 6.10 20.86
N GLU A 217 24.27 5.44 20.29
CA GLU A 217 25.67 5.88 20.33
C GLU A 217 25.98 7.04 19.36
N ARG A 218 25.07 7.38 18.43
CA ARG A 218 25.27 8.43 17.42
C ARG A 218 24.07 9.38 17.32
N PRO A 219 24.30 10.70 17.09
CA PRO A 219 23.26 11.75 17.09
C PRO A 219 22.32 11.74 15.88
N TYR A 220 22.61 10.88 14.92
CA TYR A 220 21.92 10.68 13.66
C TYR A 220 21.60 9.19 13.49
#